data_AF-A0A534P991-F1
#
_entry.id   AF-A0A534P991-F1
#
_cell.length_a   1.000
_cell.length_b   1.000
_cell.length_c   1.000
_cell.angle_alpha   90.00
_cell.angle_beta   90.00
_cell.angle_gamma   90.00
#
_symmetry.space_group_name_H-M   'P 1'
#
loop_
_entity.id
_entity.type
_entity.pdbx_description
1 polymer ?
#
loop_
_entity_poly.entity_id
_entity_poly.type
_entity_poly.pdbx_seq_one_letter_code
_entity_poly.pdbx_strand_id
1 'polypeptide(L)'
;MTRPDTAALAGPPAGIVDVWCVPLRLPALARDRLARLLSVEERTQVARMRVGGEAWSAAHAALRLILAHYLGTPPEAIQLERGRLGKP
;
A
#
# COMPACT_ATOMS: atom_id res chain seq x y z
N MET A 1 32.34 -2.22 -2.72
CA MET A 1 30.93 -2.35 -2.29
C MET A 1 30.08 -2.56 -3.53
N THR A 2 29.73 -3.81 -3.81
CA THR A 2 28.95 -4.22 -4.98
C THR A 2 27.50 -3.75 -4.76
N ARG A 3 27.00 -2.89 -5.64
CA ARG A 3 25.59 -2.47 -5.66
C ARG A 3 24.76 -3.75 -5.86
N PRO A 4 23.79 -4.08 -4.98
CA PRO A 4 23.03 -5.30 -5.14
C PRO A 4 22.35 -5.26 -6.52
N ASP A 5 22.43 -6.38 -7.24
CA ASP A 5 21.74 -6.59 -8.51
C ASP A 5 20.28 -6.18 -8.30
N THR A 6 19.91 -5.09 -8.97
CA THR A 6 18.57 -4.55 -8.89
C THR A 6 17.72 -5.53 -9.67
N ALA A 7 17.10 -6.49 -8.98
CA ALA A 7 16.10 -7.37 -9.57
C ALA A 7 15.19 -6.49 -10.44
N ALA A 8 15.08 -6.81 -11.73
CA ALA A 8 14.38 -5.97 -12.69
C ALA A 8 12.98 -5.72 -12.15
N LEU A 9 12.74 -4.49 -11.67
CA LEU A 9 11.45 -4.07 -11.17
C LEU A 9 10.45 -4.29 -12.31
N ALA A 10 9.37 -5.02 -12.05
CA ALA A 10 8.29 -5.20 -13.04
C ALA A 10 7.42 -3.94 -13.16
N GLY A 11 8.02 -2.77 -12.92
CA GLY A 11 7.39 -1.47 -13.05
C GLY A 11 7.00 -1.16 -14.49
N PRO A 12 6.26 -0.06 -14.72
CA PRO A 12 5.91 0.37 -16.06
C PRO A 12 7.16 0.61 -16.92
N PRO A 13 7.11 0.41 -18.24
CA PRO A 13 8.21 0.71 -19.14
C PRO A 13 8.70 2.15 -19.02
N ALA A 14 9.94 2.41 -19.43
CA ALA A 14 10.51 3.76 -19.42
C ALA A 14 9.61 4.73 -20.22
N GLY A 15 9.26 5.86 -19.61
CA GLY A 15 8.39 6.88 -20.21
C GLY A 15 6.89 6.64 -20.00
N ILE A 16 6.49 5.57 -19.33
CA ILE A 16 5.08 5.27 -19.02
C ILE A 16 4.78 5.60 -17.56
N VAL A 17 3.57 6.14 -17.33
CA VAL A 17 3.03 6.42 -16.00
C VAL A 17 1.67 5.72 -15.90
N ASP A 18 1.55 4.83 -14.90
CA ASP A 18 0.28 4.22 -14.56
C ASP A 18 -0.39 5.03 -13.44
N VAL A 19 -1.65 5.42 -13.66
CA VAL A 19 -2.45 6.20 -12.72
C VAL A 19 -3.63 5.38 -12.23
N TRP A 20 -3.77 5.26 -10.91
CA TRP A 20 -4.80 4.46 -10.27
C TRP A 20 -5.82 5.34 -9.55
N CYS A 21 -7.10 5.16 -9.88
CA CYS A 21 -8.22 5.72 -9.12
C CYS A 21 -8.89 4.62 -8.31
N VAL A 22 -8.87 4.75 -6.98
CA VAL A 22 -9.37 3.72 -6.07
C VAL A 22 -10.51 4.25 -5.19
N PRO A 23 -11.64 3.53 -5.10
CA PRO A 23 -12.74 3.94 -4.24
C PRO A 23 -12.37 3.74 -2.76
N LEU A 24 -12.50 4.79 -1.96
CA LEU A 24 -12.19 4.74 -0.53
C LEU A 24 -13.38 4.31 0.33
N ARG A 25 -14.59 4.37 -0.23
CA ARG A 25 -15.82 3.87 0.40
C ARG A 25 -16.16 2.52 -0.19
N LEU A 26 -15.94 1.48 0.62
CA LEU A 26 -16.10 0.10 0.21
C LEU A 26 -17.18 -0.59 1.05
N PRO A 27 -17.89 -1.60 0.50
CA PRO A 27 -18.76 -2.47 1.29
C PRO A 27 -17.99 -3.15 2.43
N ALA A 28 -18.66 -3.45 3.55
CA ALA A 28 -18.04 -4.03 4.75
C ALA A 28 -17.19 -5.27 4.46
N LEU A 29 -17.71 -6.21 3.66
CA LEU A 29 -16.98 -7.42 3.27
C LEU A 29 -15.63 -7.12 2.56
N ALA A 30 -15.61 -6.10 1.71
CA ALA A 30 -14.38 -5.69 1.02
C ALA A 30 -13.42 -5.00 2.00
N ARG A 31 -13.93 -4.20 2.94
CA ARG A 31 -13.11 -3.58 3.99
C ARG A 31 -12.42 -4.62 4.86
N ASP A 32 -13.12 -5.66 5.29
CA ASP A 32 -12.55 -6.71 6.15
C ASP A 32 -11.49 -7.55 5.43
N ARG A 33 -11.61 -7.70 4.11
CA ARG A 33 -10.57 -8.32 3.28
C ARG A 33 -9.34 -7.43 3.19
N LEU A 34 -9.52 -6.15 2.86
CA LEU A 34 -8.41 -5.21 2.73
C LEU A 34 -7.71 -4.91 4.06
N ALA A 35 -8.44 -4.90 5.17
CA ALA A 35 -7.88 -4.71 6.51
C ALA A 35 -6.84 -5.79 6.89
N ARG A 36 -6.91 -6.98 6.26
CA ARG A 36 -5.92 -8.06 6.46
C ARG A 36 -4.59 -7.80 5.76
N LEU A 37 -4.56 -6.89 4.78
CA LEU A 37 -3.34 -6.51 4.06
C LEU A 37 -2.49 -5.49 4.84
N LEU A 38 -3.09 -4.80 5.80
CA LEU A 38 -2.41 -3.79 6.60
C LEU A 38 -1.44 -4.45 7.61
N SER A 39 -0.30 -3.80 7.83
CA SER A 39 0.61 -4.21 8.90
C SER A 39 -0.03 -4.02 10.29
N VAL A 40 0.62 -4.55 11.32
CA VAL A 40 0.19 -4.36 12.71
C VAL A 40 0.23 -2.88 13.09
N GLU A 41 1.26 -2.16 12.65
CA GLU A 41 1.45 -0.73 12.91
C GLU A 41 0.36 0.10 12.23
N GLU A 42 0.03 -0.22 10.98
CA GLU A 42 -1.04 0.45 10.23
C GLU A 42 -2.41 0.22 10.87
N ARG A 43 -2.73 -1.01 11.27
CA ARG A 43 -3.96 -1.32 12.01
C ARG A 43 -4.03 -0.58 13.34
N THR A 44 -2.91 -0.50 14.04
CA THR A 44 -2.80 0.26 15.30
C THR A 44 -3.01 1.76 15.07
N GLN A 45 -2.46 2.30 13.99
CA GLN A 45 -2.68 3.71 13.61
C GLN A 45 -4.15 3.98 13.33
N VAL A 46 -4.80 3.13 12.52
CA VAL A 46 -6.24 3.25 12.19
C VAL A 46 -7.09 3.21 13.43
N ALA A 47 -6.80 2.31 14.38
CA ALA A 47 -7.54 2.20 15.63
C ALA A 47 -7.49 3.48 16.49
N ARG A 48 -6.45 4.32 16.32
CA ARG A 48 -6.34 5.61 17.01
C ARG A 48 -7.07 6.76 16.29
N MET A 49 -7.49 6.55 15.04
CA MET A 49 -8.15 7.59 14.25
C MET A 49 -9.62 7.70 14.64
N ARG A 50 -10.06 8.92 15.00
CA ARG A 50 -11.48 9.20 15.28
C ARG A 50 -12.33 9.30 14.02
N VAL A 51 -11.73 9.74 12.91
CA VAL A 51 -12.41 9.97 11.63
C VAL A 51 -11.47 9.55 10.50
N GLY A 52 -12.04 9.00 9.42
CA GLY A 52 -11.30 8.70 8.19
C GLY A 52 -10.49 7.40 8.20
N GLY A 53 -10.54 6.61 9.28
CA GLY A 53 -9.81 5.35 9.37
C GLY A 53 -10.19 4.35 8.27
N GLU A 54 -11.45 4.30 7.86
CA GLU A 54 -11.90 3.44 6.75
C GLU A 54 -11.28 3.85 5.41
N ALA A 55 -11.36 5.14 5.08
CA ALA A 55 -10.79 5.69 3.85
C ALA A 55 -9.26 5.55 3.82
N TRP A 56 -8.61 5.76 4.97
CA TRP A 56 -7.18 5.57 5.13
C TRP A 56 -6.78 4.10 4.91
N SER A 57 -7.53 3.16 5.51
CA SER A 57 -7.29 1.72 5.34
C SER A 57 -7.47 1.28 3.89
N ALA A 58 -8.52 1.76 3.22
CA ALA A 58 -8.77 1.47 1.82
C ALA A 58 -7.63 1.99 0.92
N ALA A 59 -7.15 3.22 1.14
CA ALA A 59 -6.05 3.79 0.39
C ALA A 59 -4.73 3.01 0.60
N HIS A 60 -4.40 2.67 1.85
CA HIS A 60 -3.17 1.94 2.17
C HIS A 60 -3.19 0.49 1.65
N ALA A 61 -4.32 -0.20 1.76
CA ALA A 61 -4.47 -1.54 1.19
C ALA A 61 -4.35 -1.50 -0.34
N ALA A 62 -4.96 -0.51 -1.00
CA ALA A 62 -4.83 -0.32 -2.44
C ALA A 62 -3.38 -0.05 -2.87
N LEU A 63 -2.66 0.82 -2.15
CA LEU A 63 -1.25 1.07 -2.41
C LEU A 63 -0.41 -0.20 -2.31
N ARG A 64 -0.62 -1.02 -1.27
CA ARG A 64 0.05 -2.32 -1.13
C ARG A 64 -0.23 -3.26 -2.29
N LEU A 65 -1.48 -3.34 -2.76
CA LEU A 65 -1.85 -4.17 -3.91
C LEU A 65 -1.19 -3.69 -5.21
N ILE A 66 -1.17 -2.38 -5.44
CA ILE A 66 -0.52 -1.78 -6.61
C ILE A 66 0.99 -2.07 -6.59
N LEU A 67 1.65 -1.85 -5.45
CA LEU A 67 3.08 -2.13 -5.31
C LEU A 67 3.39 -3.62 -5.41
N ALA A 68 2.56 -4.49 -4.82
CA ALA A 68 2.70 -5.94 -4.93
C ALA A 68 2.75 -6.40 -6.39
N HIS A 69 1.90 -5.80 -7.24
CA HIS A 69 1.89 -6.08 -8.67
C HIS A 69 3.23 -5.72 -9.34
N TYR A 70 3.76 -4.51 -9.11
CA TYR A 70 5.01 -4.06 -9.73
C TYR A 70 6.28 -4.69 -9.14
N LEU A 71 6.22 -5.14 -7.89
CA LEU A 71 7.36 -5.68 -7.17
C LEU A 71 7.38 -7.21 -7.14
N GLY A 72 6.33 -7.88 -7.63
CA GLY A 72 6.20 -9.34 -7.53
C GLY A 72 6.23 -9.86 -6.10
N THR A 73 5.86 -9.03 -5.13
CA THR A 73 5.96 -9.29 -3.69
C THR A 73 4.56 -9.40 -3.09
N PRO A 74 4.28 -10.31 -2.15
CA PRO A 74 2.98 -10.35 -1.47
C PRO A 74 2.64 -8.99 -0.82
N PRO A 75 1.39 -8.50 -0.92
CA PRO A 75 1.00 -7.18 -0.42
C PRO A 75 1.23 -6.99 1.09
N GLU A 76 1.12 -8.06 1.88
CA GLU A 76 1.37 -8.08 3.32
C GLU A 76 2.87 -7.93 3.65
N ALA A 77 3.75 -8.34 2.74
CA ALA A 77 5.20 -8.27 2.89
C ALA A 77 5.78 -6.91 2.47
N ILE A 78 5.00 -6.05 1.84
CA ILE A 78 5.42 -4.69 1.49
C ILE A 78 5.67 -3.88 2.78
N GLN A 79 6.85 -3.30 2.88
CA GLN A 79 7.20 -2.38 3.97
C GLN A 79 7.04 -0.95 3.49
N LEU A 80 6.10 -0.22 4.10
CA LEU A 80 5.88 1.20 3.86
C LEU A 80 6.49 1.97 5.03
N GLU A 81 7.46 2.83 4.74
CA GLU A 81 8.07 3.70 5.74
C GLU A 81 7.53 5.12 5.58
N ARG A 82 7.16 5.76 6.69
CA ARG A 82 6.76 7.18 6.62
C ARG A 82 8.01 8.04 6.73
N GLY A 83 8.27 8.83 5.69
CA GLY A 83 9.30 9.86 5.74
C GLY A 83 9.01 10.94 6.78
N ARG A 84 10.01 11.78 7.07
CA ARG A 84 9.98 12.83 8.11
C ARG A 84 8.79 13.80 8.05
N LEU A 85 8.11 13.89 6.90
CA LEU A 85 6.94 14.74 6.64
C LEU A 85 5.63 13.95 6.44
N GLY A 86 5.60 12.66 6.81
CA GLY A 86 4.39 11.83 6.79
C GLY A 86 3.99 11.28 5.41
N LYS A 87 4.84 11.45 4.38
CA LYS A 87 4.67 10.72 3.11
C LYS A 87 4.97 9.23 3.33
N PRO A 88 4.08 8.32 2.89
CA PRO A 88 4.36 6.89 2.86
C PRO A 88 5.44 6.55 1.81
#